data_AF-A0A938H201-F1
#
_entry.id   AF-A0A938H201-F1
#
_cell.length_a   1.000
_cell.length_b   1.000
_cell.length_c   1.000
_cell.angle_alpha   90.00
_cell.angle_beta   90.00
_cell.angle_gamma   90.00
#
_symmetry.space_group_name_H-M   'P 1'
#
loop_
_entity.id
_entity.type
_entity.pdbx_description
1 polymer ?
#
loop_
_entity_poly.entity_id
_entity_poly.type
_entity_poly.pdbx_seq_one_letter_code
_entity_poly.pdbx_strand_id
1 'polypeptide(L)'
;MALNIRTSKHAPVAPLKGRRLAVIGFGSQGHAQALNLRDNGFDVVVGLHAGSKSRPVARRLGFKVMTTSAAVKAADVILVATPDTAIATIYRKDIAPHLRKGKTLVFAHGFAVHFKTIATPKDTDVVLVAPKGPGHLLRSRFLAGKGLAALVAVHHDASGRARKTALAWAAGIGCARSGIIETTFRDETITDLFGEQCVICGGAAALVKAGFDTLVQAGYPAELAYFECLHELKLTADLMHEHGIRGMRFLISDTAEWGDLTVGPNIIDASVRKRMKQQLKRIESGRFATSWIAETAKGGKRLAAMRRKEAKHPIERTGTRLREALQGGTAASPAKKTAKAGVKTSLL
;
A
#
# COMPACT_ATOMS: atom_id res chain seq x y z
N MET A 1 15.25 -23.18 -2.20
CA MET A 1 16.22 -22.07 -2.14
C MET A 1 15.88 -21.20 -0.95
N ALA A 2 16.84 -20.91 -0.06
CA ALA A 2 16.62 -19.99 1.04
C ALA A 2 16.33 -18.57 0.51
N LEU A 3 15.31 -17.93 1.04
CA LEU A 3 14.95 -16.56 0.67
C LEU A 3 16.03 -15.60 1.21
N ASN A 4 16.87 -15.06 0.33
CA ASN A 4 17.93 -14.15 0.74
C ASN A 4 17.35 -12.76 1.06
N ILE A 5 17.11 -12.49 2.35
CA ILE A 5 16.67 -11.16 2.83
C ILE A 5 17.85 -10.20 2.78
N ARG A 6 17.69 -9.13 1.98
CA ARG A 6 18.67 -8.05 1.86
C ARG A 6 18.40 -6.95 2.88
N THR A 7 19.46 -6.41 3.45
CA THR A 7 19.44 -5.37 4.48
C THR A 7 20.32 -4.21 4.04
N SER A 8 20.52 -3.19 4.89
CA SER A 8 21.39 -2.05 4.59
C SER A 8 22.80 -2.44 4.12
N LYS A 9 23.34 -3.59 4.57
CA LYS A 9 24.63 -4.13 4.11
C LYS A 9 24.65 -4.51 2.62
N HIS A 10 23.48 -4.87 2.08
CA HIS A 10 23.30 -5.40 0.73
C HIS A 10 22.68 -4.38 -0.24
N ALA A 11 22.20 -3.25 0.28
CA ALA A 11 21.46 -2.24 -0.45
C ALA A 11 22.03 -0.83 -0.18
N PRO A 12 23.27 -0.56 -0.61
CA PRO A 12 23.86 0.77 -0.43
C PRO A 12 23.07 1.79 -1.25
N VAL A 13 22.90 2.99 -0.69
CA VAL A 13 22.20 4.08 -1.39
C VAL A 13 23.07 4.81 -2.43
N ALA A 14 24.36 4.48 -2.50
CA ALA A 14 25.32 5.08 -3.42
C ALA A 14 24.86 5.14 -4.90
N PRO A 15 24.16 4.13 -5.47
CA PRO A 15 23.63 4.19 -6.83
C PRO A 15 22.64 5.33 -7.14
N LEU A 16 22.12 6.00 -6.11
CA LEU A 16 21.24 7.18 -6.26
C LEU A 16 21.96 8.52 -6.01
N LYS A 17 23.18 8.51 -5.44
CA LYS A 17 23.90 9.75 -5.14
C LYS A 17 24.21 10.52 -6.42
N GLY A 18 23.99 11.83 -6.41
CA GLY A 18 24.20 12.71 -7.56
C GLY A 18 23.18 12.57 -8.69
N ARG A 19 22.21 11.66 -8.58
CA ARG A 19 21.12 11.50 -9.56
C ARG A 19 19.91 12.29 -9.10
N ARG A 20 19.21 12.92 -10.05
CA ARG A 20 17.91 13.56 -9.75
C ARG A 20 16.80 12.53 -9.75
N LEU A 21 15.98 12.52 -8.70
CA LEU A 21 14.85 11.61 -8.54
C LEU A 21 13.54 12.35 -8.83
N ALA A 22 12.62 11.73 -9.56
CA ALA A 22 11.27 12.22 -9.73
C ALA A 22 10.26 11.28 -9.09
N VAL A 23 9.30 11.84 -8.35
CA VAL A 23 8.12 11.12 -7.87
C VAL A 23 6.89 11.65 -8.61
N ILE A 24 6.29 10.80 -9.45
CA ILE A 24 5.10 11.13 -10.24
C ILE A 24 3.86 10.72 -9.47
N GLY A 25 3.06 11.70 -9.05
CA GLY A 25 1.94 11.49 -8.13
C GLY A 25 2.32 11.68 -6.67
N PHE A 26 1.42 12.29 -5.89
CA PHE A 26 1.67 12.66 -4.49
C PHE A 26 0.49 12.24 -3.59
N GLY A 27 0.05 11.00 -3.79
CA GLY A 27 -0.89 10.29 -2.92
C GLY A 27 -0.16 9.55 -1.79
N SER A 28 -0.76 8.49 -1.24
CA SER A 28 -0.19 7.74 -0.10
C SER A 28 1.28 7.33 -0.29
N GLN A 29 1.59 6.58 -1.36
CA GLN A 29 2.97 6.11 -1.61
C GLN A 29 3.89 7.23 -2.07
N GLY A 30 3.46 8.06 -3.03
CA GLY A 30 4.28 9.14 -3.57
C GLY A 30 4.71 10.16 -2.50
N HIS A 31 3.80 10.55 -1.61
CA HIS A 31 4.11 11.44 -0.49
C HIS A 31 5.17 10.85 0.45
N ALA A 32 4.98 9.59 0.88
CA ALA A 32 5.89 8.94 1.81
C ALA A 32 7.29 8.73 1.21
N GLN A 33 7.37 8.21 -0.02
CA GLN A 33 8.65 7.95 -0.67
C GLN A 33 9.40 9.25 -0.99
N ALA A 34 8.71 10.30 -1.45
CA ALA A 34 9.34 11.60 -1.70
C ALA A 34 9.95 12.19 -0.42
N LEU A 35 9.21 12.16 0.69
CA LEU A 35 9.70 12.67 1.98
C LEU A 35 10.88 11.85 2.51
N ASN A 36 10.79 10.52 2.47
CA ASN A 36 11.86 9.66 2.98
C ASN A 36 13.14 9.82 2.16
N LEU A 37 13.04 9.92 0.84
CA LEU A 37 14.20 10.16 -0.02
C LEU A 37 14.84 11.53 0.23
N ARG A 38 14.03 12.58 0.34
CA ARG A 38 14.52 13.92 0.65
C ARG A 38 15.21 13.97 2.02
N ASP A 39 14.61 13.38 3.05
CA ASP A 39 15.19 13.35 4.39
C ASP A 39 16.47 12.49 4.46
N ASN A 40 16.66 11.60 3.48
CA ASN A 40 17.93 10.88 3.25
C ASN A 40 18.90 11.63 2.32
N GLY A 41 18.65 12.91 2.01
CA GLY A 41 19.56 13.80 1.29
C GLY A 41 19.53 13.67 -0.23
N PHE A 42 18.52 13.02 -0.83
CA PHE A 42 18.39 12.95 -2.29
C PHE A 42 17.71 14.18 -2.89
N ASP A 43 18.12 14.55 -4.10
CA ASP A 43 17.46 15.58 -4.91
C ASP A 43 16.15 15.01 -5.50
N VAL A 44 15.02 15.37 -4.89
CA VAL A 44 13.69 14.88 -5.25
C VAL A 44 12.83 16.01 -5.81
N VAL A 45 12.33 15.81 -7.03
CA VAL A 45 11.27 16.63 -7.64
C VAL A 45 9.94 15.89 -7.68
N VAL A 46 8.84 16.62 -7.59
CA VAL A 46 7.49 16.05 -7.61
C VAL A 46 6.79 16.43 -8.91
N GLY A 47 6.42 15.42 -9.70
CA GLY A 47 5.68 15.58 -10.95
C GLY A 47 4.17 15.42 -10.74
N LEU A 48 3.40 16.47 -11.03
CA LEU A 48 1.94 16.47 -10.89
C LEU A 48 1.30 17.16 -12.08
N HIS A 49 0.13 16.66 -12.53
CA HIS A 49 -0.68 17.37 -13.52
C HIS A 49 -1.10 18.76 -12.98
N ALA A 50 -1.30 19.73 -13.88
CA ALA A 50 -1.46 21.14 -13.53
C ALA A 50 -2.61 21.39 -12.53
N GLY A 51 -3.75 20.72 -12.71
CA GLY A 51 -4.92 20.81 -11.82
C GLY A 51 -4.85 19.96 -10.55
N SER A 52 -3.71 19.36 -10.19
CA SER A 52 -3.64 18.45 -9.04
C SER A 52 -3.80 19.21 -7.71
N LYS A 53 -4.75 18.75 -6.89
CA LYS A 53 -4.99 19.27 -5.53
C LYS A 53 -3.80 19.06 -4.58
N SER A 54 -2.87 18.16 -4.93
CA SER A 54 -1.67 17.90 -4.12
C SER A 54 -0.53 18.89 -4.38
N ARG A 55 -0.60 19.76 -5.41
CA ARG A 55 0.47 20.71 -5.71
C ARG A 55 0.75 21.68 -4.56
N PRO A 56 -0.25 22.31 -3.92
CA PRO A 56 -0.01 23.20 -2.78
C PRO A 56 0.60 22.44 -1.59
N VAL A 57 0.15 21.20 -1.36
CA VAL A 57 0.68 20.35 -0.28
C VAL A 57 2.16 20.03 -0.50
N ALA A 58 2.53 19.57 -1.70
CA ALA A 58 3.91 19.26 -2.03
C ALA A 58 4.83 20.50 -1.94
N ARG A 59 4.35 21.68 -2.41
CA ARG A 59 5.10 22.95 -2.27
C ARG A 59 5.30 23.37 -0.82
N ARG A 60 4.26 23.27 0.00
CA ARG A 60 4.35 23.59 1.44
C ARG A 60 5.31 22.66 2.18
N LEU A 61 5.44 21.43 1.72
CA LEU A 61 6.44 20.49 2.20
C LEU A 61 7.83 20.74 1.58
N GLY A 62 8.06 21.82 0.84
CA GLY A 62 9.38 22.20 0.32
C GLY A 62 9.82 21.48 -0.95
N PHE A 63 8.94 20.75 -1.65
CA PHE A 63 9.29 20.13 -2.92
C PHE A 63 9.23 21.10 -4.09
N LYS A 64 10.19 20.97 -5.01
CA LYS A 64 10.06 21.54 -6.36
C LYS A 64 8.98 20.76 -7.12
N VAL A 65 7.86 21.42 -7.39
CA VAL A 65 6.70 20.83 -8.10
C VAL A 65 6.72 21.23 -9.57
N MET A 66 6.75 20.23 -10.45
CA MET A 66 6.78 20.38 -11.90
C MET A 66 5.54 19.73 -12.54
N THR A 67 5.34 19.92 -13.84
CA THR A 67 4.43 19.04 -14.60
C THR A 67 5.05 17.65 -14.69
N THR A 68 4.23 16.61 -14.91
CA THR A 68 4.73 15.23 -15.06
C THR A 68 5.82 15.15 -16.13
N SER A 69 5.55 15.67 -17.33
CA SER A 69 6.51 15.71 -18.44
C SER A 69 7.82 16.39 -18.06
N ALA A 70 7.76 17.56 -17.42
CA ALA A 70 8.96 18.30 -17.04
C ALA A 70 9.77 17.59 -15.93
N ALA A 71 9.11 16.91 -14.99
CA ALA A 71 9.77 16.09 -13.97
C ALA A 71 10.48 14.89 -14.59
N VAL A 72 9.83 14.15 -15.50
CA VAL A 72 10.44 13.02 -16.23
C VAL A 72 11.60 13.50 -17.10
N LYS A 73 11.47 14.70 -17.70
CA LYS A 73 12.57 15.31 -18.44
C LYS A 73 13.77 15.61 -17.55
N ALA A 74 13.57 16.07 -16.32
CA ALA A 74 14.66 16.49 -15.44
C ALA A 74 15.34 15.37 -14.63
N ALA A 75 14.67 14.23 -14.40
CA ALA A 75 15.14 13.20 -13.47
C ALA A 75 15.77 11.97 -14.13
N ASP A 76 16.69 11.31 -13.45
CA ASP A 76 17.36 10.08 -13.88
C ASP A 76 16.64 8.81 -13.41
N VAL A 77 16.02 8.87 -12.24
CA VAL A 77 15.22 7.77 -11.67
C VAL A 77 13.82 8.30 -11.37
N ILE A 78 12.81 7.67 -11.97
CA ILE A 78 11.43 8.15 -11.95
C ILE A 78 10.53 7.11 -11.31
N LEU A 79 9.96 7.42 -10.16
CA LEU A 79 8.88 6.64 -9.54
C LEU A 79 7.53 7.03 -10.14
N VAL A 80 6.78 6.03 -10.58
CA VAL A 80 5.36 6.18 -10.95
C VAL A 80 4.49 5.75 -9.77
N ALA A 81 3.99 6.74 -9.02
CA ALA A 81 3.16 6.56 -7.82
C ALA A 81 1.74 7.14 -8.01
N THR A 82 1.21 6.99 -9.23
CA THR A 82 -0.19 7.29 -9.58
C THR A 82 -1.06 6.03 -9.47
N PRO A 83 -2.40 6.14 -9.40
CA PRO A 83 -3.27 4.97 -9.42
C PRO A 83 -2.99 4.07 -10.63
N ASP A 84 -3.00 2.74 -10.45
CA ASP A 84 -2.58 1.78 -11.49
C ASP A 84 -3.30 1.96 -12.82
N THR A 85 -4.62 2.19 -12.76
CA THR A 85 -5.46 2.37 -13.95
C THR A 85 -5.23 3.71 -14.66
N ALA A 86 -4.63 4.70 -13.98
CA ALA A 86 -4.25 5.98 -14.57
C ALA A 86 -2.86 5.94 -15.22
N ILE A 87 -2.01 4.97 -14.85
CA ILE A 87 -0.62 4.85 -15.33
C ILE A 87 -0.59 4.82 -16.86
N ALA A 88 -1.44 4.03 -17.53
CA ALA A 88 -1.38 3.89 -18.98
C ALA A 88 -1.55 5.23 -19.73
N THR A 89 -2.50 6.05 -19.29
CA THR A 89 -2.76 7.38 -19.90
C THR A 89 -1.62 8.35 -19.61
N ILE A 90 -1.19 8.43 -18.35
CA ILE A 90 -0.09 9.32 -17.94
C ILE A 90 1.22 8.90 -18.61
N TYR A 91 1.45 7.60 -18.73
CA TYR A 91 2.64 7.03 -19.34
C TYR A 91 2.75 7.43 -20.80
N ARG A 92 1.70 7.19 -21.60
CA ARG A 92 1.69 7.55 -23.03
C ARG A 92 1.88 9.04 -23.25
N LYS A 93 1.22 9.88 -22.44
CA LYS A 93 1.19 11.33 -22.64
C LYS A 93 2.44 12.03 -22.12
N ASP A 94 2.85 11.71 -20.90
CA ASP A 94 3.77 12.54 -20.12
C ASP A 94 5.09 11.83 -19.75
N ILE A 95 5.17 10.50 -19.89
CA ILE A 95 6.37 9.74 -19.48
C ILE A 95 7.14 9.23 -20.69
N ALA A 96 6.51 8.38 -21.51
CA ALA A 96 7.14 7.70 -22.65
C ALA A 96 7.89 8.65 -23.61
N PRO A 97 7.37 9.83 -23.97
CA PRO A 97 8.08 10.77 -24.86
C PRO A 97 9.39 11.32 -24.30
N HIS A 98 9.67 11.08 -23.02
CA HIS A 98 10.84 11.60 -22.33
C HIS A 98 11.72 10.49 -21.75
N LEU A 99 11.44 9.22 -22.03
CA LEU A 99 12.33 8.12 -21.65
C LEU A 99 13.49 8.03 -22.65
N ARG A 100 14.70 7.79 -22.16
CA ARG A 100 15.92 7.62 -22.96
C ARG A 100 16.98 6.84 -22.19
N LYS A 101 18.04 6.43 -22.88
CA LYS A 101 19.20 5.71 -22.31
C LYS A 101 19.69 6.35 -21.01
N GLY A 102 19.96 5.51 -20.01
CA GLY A 102 20.46 5.91 -18.69
C GLY A 102 19.38 6.24 -17.66
N LYS A 103 18.10 6.28 -18.05
CA LYS A 103 17.00 6.42 -17.10
C LYS A 103 16.60 5.10 -16.46
N THR A 104 15.95 5.23 -15.30
CA THR A 104 15.29 4.13 -14.60
C THR A 104 13.85 4.51 -14.28
N LEU A 105 12.91 3.66 -14.66
CA LEU A 105 11.50 3.74 -14.29
C LEU A 105 11.23 2.78 -13.12
N VAL A 106 10.74 3.32 -12.01
CA VAL A 106 10.43 2.60 -10.78
C VAL A 106 8.92 2.53 -10.62
N PHE A 107 8.39 1.34 -10.34
CA PHE A 107 6.99 1.13 -9.98
C PHE A 107 6.85 0.70 -8.53
N ALA A 108 5.80 1.17 -7.86
CA ALA A 108 5.45 0.70 -6.51
C ALA A 108 4.61 -0.59 -6.51
N HIS A 109 4.06 -0.95 -7.66
CA HIS A 109 3.26 -2.15 -7.90
C HIS A 109 3.39 -2.55 -9.37
N GLY A 110 3.38 -3.86 -9.67
CA GLY A 110 3.68 -4.37 -11.00
C GLY A 110 2.50 -4.35 -11.98
N PHE A 111 1.28 -4.00 -11.55
CA PHE A 111 0.04 -4.08 -12.33
C PHE A 111 0.17 -3.61 -13.78
N ALA A 112 0.66 -2.38 -13.98
CA ALA A 112 0.69 -1.77 -15.30
C ALA A 112 1.60 -2.52 -16.28
N VAL A 113 2.73 -3.03 -15.78
CA VAL A 113 3.74 -3.78 -16.55
C VAL A 113 3.30 -5.23 -16.73
N HIS A 114 2.87 -5.90 -15.66
CA HIS A 114 2.49 -7.31 -15.68
C HIS A 114 1.30 -7.57 -16.62
N PHE A 115 0.25 -6.74 -16.53
CA PHE A 115 -0.92 -6.83 -17.41
C PHE A 115 -0.75 -6.09 -18.74
N LYS A 116 0.49 -5.65 -19.07
CA LYS A 116 0.85 -5.05 -20.37
C LYS A 116 -0.04 -3.86 -20.77
N THR A 117 -0.46 -3.07 -19.79
CA THR A 117 -1.23 -1.82 -20.05
C THR A 117 -0.36 -0.70 -20.61
N ILE A 118 0.96 -0.86 -20.50
CA ILE A 118 1.99 0.00 -21.09
C ILE A 118 3.00 -0.84 -21.87
N ALA A 119 3.59 -0.24 -22.89
CA ALA A 119 4.76 -0.79 -23.57
C ALA A 119 6.03 -0.28 -22.88
N THR A 120 6.79 -1.19 -22.28
CA THR A 120 8.05 -0.85 -21.61
C THR A 120 9.14 -0.51 -22.64
N PRO A 121 9.97 0.51 -22.36
CA PRO A 121 11.03 0.95 -23.27
C PRO A 121 12.21 -0.04 -23.29
N LYS A 122 12.85 -0.21 -24.45
CA LYS A 122 14.05 -1.07 -24.58
C LYS A 122 15.33 -0.44 -24.02
N ASP A 123 15.42 0.89 -23.97
CA ASP A 123 16.64 1.60 -23.57
C ASP A 123 16.57 2.22 -22.17
N THR A 124 15.67 1.74 -21.29
CA THR A 124 15.48 2.31 -19.96
C THR A 124 15.26 1.18 -18.97
N ASP A 125 15.92 1.26 -17.83
CA ASP A 125 15.76 0.26 -16.78
C ASP A 125 14.32 0.31 -16.26
N VAL A 126 13.70 -0.85 -16.05
CA VAL A 126 12.35 -0.97 -15.48
C VAL A 126 12.41 -1.84 -14.25
N VAL A 127 12.14 -1.24 -13.10
CA VAL A 127 12.26 -1.89 -11.79
C VAL A 127 11.02 -1.66 -10.94
N LEU A 128 10.86 -2.52 -9.95
CA LEU A 128 9.80 -2.42 -8.96
C LEU A 128 10.42 -2.33 -7.56
N VAL A 129 9.85 -1.45 -6.75
CA VAL A 129 10.11 -1.35 -5.32
C VAL A 129 8.77 -1.18 -4.62
N ALA A 130 8.28 -2.27 -4.01
CA ALA A 130 6.96 -2.33 -3.37
C ALA A 130 7.08 -2.46 -1.85
N PRO A 131 7.03 -1.34 -1.09
CA PRO A 131 6.89 -1.38 0.36
C PRO A 131 5.60 -2.10 0.76
N LYS A 132 5.69 -3.09 1.66
CA LYS A 132 4.54 -3.88 2.09
C LYS A 132 3.80 -3.20 3.23
N GLY A 133 3.05 -2.16 2.85
CA GLY A 133 2.15 -1.43 3.71
C GLY A 133 1.74 -0.08 3.12
N PRO A 134 0.72 0.57 3.72
CA PRO A 134 0.27 1.89 3.29
C PRO A 134 1.36 2.95 3.52
N GLY A 135 1.31 3.99 2.70
CA GLY A 135 2.35 5.04 2.70
C GLY A 135 2.48 5.80 4.02
N HIS A 136 1.39 6.00 4.76
CA HIS A 136 1.47 6.65 6.07
C HIS A 136 2.29 5.81 7.08
N LEU A 137 2.20 4.47 7.03
CA LEU A 137 3.04 3.59 7.83
C LEU A 137 4.49 3.57 7.34
N LEU A 138 4.71 3.61 6.02
CA LEU A 138 6.07 3.76 5.47
C LEU A 138 6.75 5.01 6.02
N ARG A 139 6.02 6.14 6.06
CA ARG A 139 6.54 7.40 6.59
C ARG A 139 6.74 7.37 8.11
N SER A 140 5.75 6.91 8.87
CA SER A 140 5.85 6.91 10.33
C SER A 140 6.95 5.98 10.84
N ARG A 141 7.10 4.78 10.25
CA ARG A 141 8.18 3.85 10.57
C ARG A 141 9.55 4.44 10.22
N PHE A 142 9.65 5.12 9.07
CA PHE A 142 10.89 5.78 8.68
C PHE A 142 11.35 6.84 9.70
N LEU A 143 10.43 7.69 10.15
CA LEU A 143 10.70 8.71 11.17
C LEU A 143 11.08 8.10 12.52
N ALA A 144 10.53 6.94 12.87
CA ALA A 144 10.88 6.20 14.06
C ALA A 144 12.20 5.39 13.94
N GLY A 145 13.02 5.64 12.90
CA GLY A 145 14.26 4.89 12.66
C GLY A 145 14.05 3.42 12.22
N LYS A 146 12.80 3.01 11.98
CA LYS A 146 12.41 1.69 11.50
C LYS A 146 12.14 1.74 9.98
N GLY A 147 11.68 0.63 9.40
CA GLY A 147 11.27 0.54 8.00
C GLY A 147 10.16 -0.49 7.81
N LEU A 148 9.49 -0.45 6.65
CA LEU A 148 8.66 -1.56 6.19
C LEU A 148 9.48 -2.52 5.35
N ALA A 149 9.16 -3.82 5.39
CA ALA A 149 9.70 -4.75 4.41
C ALA A 149 9.28 -4.32 2.99
N ALA A 150 10.13 -4.61 1.99
CA ALA A 150 9.81 -4.32 0.61
C ALA A 150 10.13 -5.50 -0.31
N LEU A 151 9.38 -5.58 -1.40
CA LEU A 151 9.74 -6.43 -2.53
C LEU A 151 10.45 -5.60 -3.59
N VAL A 152 11.46 -6.20 -4.24
CA VAL A 152 12.19 -5.61 -5.36
C VAL A 152 12.20 -6.56 -6.54
N ALA A 153 11.93 -6.04 -7.74
CA ALA A 153 12.03 -6.81 -8.97
C ALA A 153 12.67 -5.98 -10.09
N VAL A 154 13.28 -6.67 -11.05
CA VAL A 154 13.78 -6.09 -12.30
C VAL A 154 12.98 -6.72 -13.44
N HIS A 155 12.32 -5.88 -14.24
CA HIS A 155 11.65 -6.31 -15.47
C HIS A 155 12.57 -6.17 -16.67
N HIS A 156 13.33 -5.08 -16.72
CA HIS A 156 14.28 -4.80 -17.79
C HIS A 156 15.52 -4.10 -17.23
N ASP A 157 16.71 -4.56 -17.63
CA ASP A 157 18.00 -3.99 -17.23
C ASP A 157 18.79 -3.57 -18.48
N ALA A 158 18.54 -2.35 -18.94
CA ALA A 158 19.22 -1.79 -20.11
C ALA A 158 20.63 -1.29 -19.77
N SER A 159 20.89 -0.96 -18.51
CA SER A 159 22.14 -0.34 -18.06
C SER A 159 23.11 -1.29 -17.36
N GLY A 160 22.69 -2.51 -17.02
CA GLY A 160 23.43 -3.43 -16.14
C GLY A 160 23.44 -3.00 -14.66
N ARG A 161 22.62 -2.00 -14.29
CA ARG A 161 22.55 -1.40 -12.96
C ARG A 161 21.13 -1.31 -12.41
N ALA A 162 20.12 -1.84 -13.11
CA ALA A 162 18.72 -1.75 -12.69
C ALA A 162 18.53 -2.30 -11.27
N ARG A 163 19.08 -3.50 -11.02
CA ARG A 163 19.00 -4.16 -9.71
C ARG A 163 19.61 -3.32 -8.58
N LYS A 164 20.79 -2.74 -8.81
CA LYS A 164 21.46 -1.87 -7.83
C LYS A 164 20.65 -0.60 -7.55
N THR A 165 20.06 -0.02 -8.60
CA THR A 165 19.19 1.17 -8.48
C THR A 165 17.92 0.86 -7.68
N ALA A 166 17.29 -0.30 -7.92
CA ALA A 166 16.08 -0.71 -7.20
C ALA A 166 16.35 -0.93 -5.71
N LEU A 167 17.45 -1.61 -5.37
CA LEU A 167 17.88 -1.78 -3.98
C LEU A 167 18.22 -0.44 -3.31
N ALA A 168 18.91 0.45 -4.03
CA ALA A 168 19.25 1.78 -3.51
C ALA A 168 18.01 2.62 -3.26
N TRP A 169 16.98 2.52 -4.12
CA TRP A 169 15.68 3.17 -3.89
C TRP A 169 14.96 2.60 -2.67
N ALA A 170 14.90 1.27 -2.53
CA ALA A 170 14.32 0.60 -1.36
C ALA A 170 15.04 1.01 -0.05
N ALA A 171 16.37 1.10 -0.06
CA ALA A 171 17.14 1.60 1.06
C ALA A 171 16.90 3.10 1.31
N GLY A 172 16.82 3.91 0.25
CA GLY A 172 16.56 5.34 0.31
C GLY A 172 15.19 5.71 0.88
N ILE A 173 14.21 4.80 0.84
CA ILE A 173 12.91 4.97 1.50
C ILE A 173 12.85 4.29 2.89
N GLY A 174 13.96 3.69 3.34
CA GLY A 174 14.13 3.07 4.66
C GLY A 174 13.79 1.58 4.76
N CYS A 175 13.38 0.92 3.67
CA CYS A 175 12.94 -0.48 3.72
C CYS A 175 14.07 -1.46 4.07
N ALA A 176 15.32 -1.12 3.75
CA ALA A 176 16.49 -1.92 4.08
C ALA A 176 16.74 -2.08 5.60
N ARG A 177 16.08 -1.25 6.44
CA ARG A 177 16.10 -1.35 7.91
C ARG A 177 15.25 -2.52 8.44
N SER A 178 14.29 -2.99 7.64
CA SER A 178 13.46 -4.15 7.97
C SER A 178 13.90 -5.36 7.15
N GLY A 179 13.89 -5.24 5.82
CA GLY A 179 14.26 -6.33 4.94
C GLY A 179 13.74 -6.12 3.52
N ILE A 180 14.55 -6.51 2.54
CA ILE A 180 14.20 -6.45 1.13
C ILE A 180 14.25 -7.86 0.57
N ILE A 181 13.18 -8.28 -0.09
CA ILE A 181 13.04 -9.58 -0.72
C ILE A 181 12.98 -9.40 -2.23
N GLU A 182 13.73 -10.19 -2.98
CA GLU A 182 13.68 -10.17 -4.43
C GLU A 182 12.51 -11.01 -4.95
N THR A 183 11.89 -10.53 -6.02
CA THR A 183 10.74 -11.16 -6.65
C THR A 183 10.71 -10.85 -8.16
N THR A 184 9.64 -11.24 -8.83
CA THR A 184 9.33 -10.86 -10.20
C THR A 184 8.14 -9.90 -10.23
N PHE A 185 7.98 -9.13 -11.32
CA PHE A 185 6.78 -8.32 -11.52
C PHE A 185 5.50 -9.16 -11.47
N ARG A 186 5.55 -10.39 -12.01
CA ARG A 186 4.42 -11.32 -11.96
C ARG A 186 4.08 -11.67 -10.53
N ASP A 187 5.04 -12.21 -9.78
CA ASP A 187 4.74 -12.75 -8.45
C ASP A 187 4.34 -11.64 -7.49
N GLU A 188 4.98 -10.47 -7.57
CA GLU A 188 4.53 -9.31 -6.81
C GLU A 188 3.09 -8.94 -7.14
N THR A 189 2.75 -8.80 -8.42
CA THR A 189 1.40 -8.36 -8.81
C THR A 189 0.34 -9.38 -8.41
N ILE A 190 0.57 -10.66 -8.69
CA ILE A 190 -0.41 -11.72 -8.42
C ILE A 190 -0.60 -11.90 -6.91
N THR A 191 0.49 -11.95 -6.13
CA THR A 191 0.40 -12.17 -4.68
C THR A 191 -0.14 -10.98 -3.92
N ASP A 192 0.18 -9.75 -4.35
CA ASP A 192 -0.35 -8.52 -3.75
C ASP A 192 -1.88 -8.43 -3.94
N LEU A 193 -2.34 -8.56 -5.18
CA LEU A 193 -3.78 -8.59 -5.52
C LEU A 193 -4.52 -9.74 -4.82
N PHE A 194 -3.90 -10.92 -4.71
CA PHE A 194 -4.52 -12.03 -4.00
C PHE A 194 -4.62 -11.75 -2.50
N GLY A 195 -3.54 -11.26 -1.89
CA GLY A 195 -3.48 -10.96 -0.47
C GLY A 195 -4.54 -9.95 -0.06
N GLU A 196 -4.63 -8.81 -0.76
CA GLU A 196 -5.63 -7.77 -0.45
C GLU A 196 -7.07 -8.27 -0.64
N GLN A 197 -7.35 -9.06 -1.68
CA GLN A 197 -8.71 -9.49 -1.98
C GLN A 197 -9.20 -10.61 -1.07
N CYS A 198 -8.33 -11.59 -0.78
CA CYS A 198 -8.73 -12.80 -0.08
C CYS A 198 -8.47 -12.76 1.43
N VAL A 199 -7.53 -11.93 1.91
CA VAL A 199 -7.07 -11.97 3.30
C VAL A 199 -7.12 -10.58 3.93
N ILE A 200 -6.19 -9.69 3.59
CA ILE A 200 -5.87 -8.51 4.42
C ILE A 200 -6.84 -7.34 4.27
N CYS A 201 -7.65 -7.30 3.21
CA CYS A 201 -8.71 -6.30 3.05
C CYS A 201 -10.08 -6.99 2.92
N GLY A 202 -10.33 -7.66 1.80
CA GLY A 202 -11.65 -8.24 1.50
C GLY A 202 -12.06 -9.33 2.50
N GLY A 203 -11.16 -10.28 2.77
CA GLY A 203 -11.40 -11.38 3.71
C GLY A 203 -11.62 -10.91 5.14
N ALA A 204 -10.69 -10.12 5.68
CA ALA A 204 -10.75 -9.59 7.04
C ALA A 204 -12.01 -8.74 7.26
N ALA A 205 -12.29 -7.76 6.40
CA ALA A 205 -13.47 -6.91 6.54
C ALA A 205 -14.78 -7.71 6.44
N ALA A 206 -14.84 -8.73 5.60
CA ALA A 206 -16.01 -9.59 5.49
C ALA A 206 -16.20 -10.47 6.73
N LEU A 207 -15.14 -11.08 7.26
CA LEU A 207 -15.19 -11.92 8.46
C LEU A 207 -15.62 -11.11 9.69
N VAL A 208 -15.03 -9.93 9.88
CA VAL A 208 -15.40 -9.00 10.96
C VAL A 208 -16.89 -8.66 10.91
N LYS A 209 -17.40 -8.26 9.74
CA LYS A 209 -18.82 -7.91 9.58
C LYS A 209 -19.73 -9.12 9.81
N ALA A 210 -19.35 -10.30 9.31
CA ALA A 210 -20.14 -11.51 9.53
C ALA A 210 -20.25 -11.86 11.03
N GLY A 211 -19.14 -11.78 11.78
CA GLY A 211 -19.15 -11.95 13.24
C GLY A 211 -20.01 -10.91 13.94
N PHE A 212 -19.81 -9.63 13.61
CA PHE A 212 -20.59 -8.52 14.16
C PHE A 212 -22.10 -8.70 13.91
N ASP A 213 -22.50 -8.98 12.68
CA ASP A 213 -23.90 -9.15 12.29
C ASP A 213 -24.51 -10.36 13.00
N THR A 214 -23.77 -11.47 13.13
CA THR A 214 -24.24 -12.67 13.83
C THR A 214 -24.57 -12.37 15.29
N LEU A 215 -23.69 -11.67 16.00
CA LEU A 215 -23.92 -11.30 17.39
C LEU A 215 -25.09 -10.32 17.55
N VAL A 216 -25.14 -9.27 16.73
CA VAL A 216 -26.21 -8.28 16.83
C VAL A 216 -27.58 -8.88 16.48
N GLN A 217 -27.66 -9.76 15.47
CA GLN A 217 -28.90 -10.45 15.11
C GLN A 217 -29.36 -11.43 16.19
N ALA A 218 -28.44 -12.00 16.97
CA ALA A 218 -28.75 -12.82 18.14
C ALA A 218 -29.17 -11.99 19.37
N GLY A 219 -29.20 -10.66 19.27
CA GLY A 219 -29.67 -9.77 20.35
C GLY A 219 -28.57 -9.22 21.25
N TYR A 220 -27.29 -9.49 20.97
CA TYR A 220 -26.18 -8.93 21.75
C TYR A 220 -25.99 -7.42 21.44
N PRO A 221 -25.54 -6.62 22.43
CA PRO A 221 -25.23 -5.21 22.21
C PRO A 221 -24.20 -5.00 21.10
N ALA A 222 -24.45 -4.03 20.22
CA ALA A 222 -23.58 -3.74 19.09
C ALA A 222 -22.18 -3.32 19.54
N GLU A 223 -22.08 -2.62 20.67
CA GLU A 223 -20.81 -2.20 21.26
C GLU A 223 -19.95 -3.41 21.64
N LEU A 224 -20.53 -4.43 22.28
CA LEU A 224 -19.84 -5.67 22.62
C LEU A 224 -19.44 -6.43 21.36
N ALA A 225 -20.35 -6.57 20.39
CA ALA A 225 -20.04 -7.20 19.11
C ALA A 225 -18.88 -6.50 18.38
N TYR A 226 -18.78 -5.17 18.46
CA TYR A 226 -17.66 -4.42 17.90
C TYR A 226 -16.34 -4.73 18.62
N PHE A 227 -16.35 -4.79 19.95
CA PHE A 227 -15.15 -5.12 20.73
C PHE A 227 -14.61 -6.50 20.35
N GLU A 228 -15.48 -7.52 20.42
CA GLU A 228 -15.14 -8.91 20.15
C GLU A 228 -14.71 -9.15 18.70
N CYS A 229 -15.41 -8.55 17.72
CA CYS A 229 -15.21 -8.89 16.32
C CYS A 229 -14.22 -7.97 15.58
N LEU A 230 -13.90 -6.78 16.09
CA LEU A 230 -13.00 -5.83 15.42
C LEU A 230 -11.94 -5.23 16.34
N HIS A 231 -12.28 -4.78 17.55
CA HIS A 231 -11.31 -4.13 18.42
C HIS A 231 -10.18 -5.10 18.81
N GLU A 232 -10.53 -6.30 19.26
CA GLU A 232 -9.56 -7.31 19.70
C GLU A 232 -8.79 -7.97 18.56
N LEU A 233 -9.31 -7.92 17.32
CA LEU A 233 -8.61 -8.44 16.15
C LEU A 233 -7.22 -7.80 15.98
N LYS A 234 -7.05 -6.54 16.43
CA LYS A 234 -5.73 -5.89 16.45
C LYS A 234 -4.73 -6.64 17.35
N LEU A 235 -5.13 -7.03 18.56
CA LEU A 235 -4.28 -7.75 19.50
C LEU A 235 -3.83 -9.08 18.89
N THR A 236 -4.78 -9.86 18.37
CA THR A 236 -4.48 -11.14 17.70
C THR A 236 -3.53 -10.95 16.53
N ALA A 237 -3.76 -9.94 15.69
CA ALA A 237 -2.90 -9.64 14.54
C ALA A 237 -1.49 -9.21 14.97
N ASP A 238 -1.35 -8.41 16.03
CA ASP A 238 -0.06 -8.00 16.58
C ASP A 238 0.70 -9.21 17.14
N LEU A 239 0.04 -10.08 17.92
CA LEU A 239 0.64 -11.31 18.45
C LEU A 239 1.12 -12.24 17.32
N MET A 240 0.31 -12.42 16.27
CA MET A 240 0.72 -13.20 15.10
C MET A 240 1.90 -12.58 14.36
N HIS A 241 1.95 -11.24 14.29
CA HIS A 241 3.05 -10.53 13.66
C HIS A 241 4.36 -10.68 14.46
N GLU A 242 4.29 -10.60 15.79
CA GLU A 242 5.47 -10.62 16.67
C GLU A 242 5.97 -12.04 16.98
N HIS A 243 5.06 -13.01 17.11
CA HIS A 243 5.37 -14.35 17.61
C HIS A 243 4.89 -15.49 16.70
N GLY A 244 4.28 -15.18 15.56
CA GLY A 244 3.67 -16.17 14.66
C GLY A 244 2.39 -16.80 15.23
N ILE A 245 1.76 -17.69 14.45
CA ILE A 245 0.50 -18.34 14.85
C ILE A 245 0.66 -19.16 16.13
N ARG A 246 1.77 -19.91 16.25
CA ARG A 246 2.06 -20.71 17.45
C ARG A 246 2.24 -19.82 18.68
N GLY A 247 2.97 -18.72 18.56
CA GLY A 247 3.19 -17.80 19.67
C GLY A 247 1.90 -17.08 20.10
N MET A 248 1.06 -16.70 19.14
CA MET A 248 -0.28 -16.18 19.43
C MET A 248 -1.09 -17.18 20.25
N ARG A 249 -1.15 -18.46 19.84
CA ARG A 249 -1.86 -19.52 20.57
C ARG A 249 -1.34 -19.75 21.98
N PHE A 250 -0.02 -19.71 22.14
CA PHE A 250 0.61 -19.82 23.45
C PHE A 250 0.28 -18.65 24.40
N LEU A 251 -0.09 -17.48 23.85
CA LEU A 251 -0.34 -16.25 24.63
C LEU A 251 -1.83 -16.00 24.91
N ILE A 252 -2.73 -16.79 24.35
CA ILE A 252 -4.17 -16.77 24.66
C ILE A 252 -4.51 -17.87 25.67
N SER A 253 -5.72 -17.87 26.23
CA SER A 253 -6.16 -18.93 27.15
C SER A 253 -6.37 -20.26 26.42
N ASP A 254 -6.23 -21.38 27.14
CA ASP A 254 -6.50 -22.73 26.61
C ASP A 254 -7.92 -22.84 26.02
N THR A 255 -8.90 -22.13 26.59
CA THR A 255 -10.26 -22.07 26.05
C THR A 255 -10.31 -21.41 24.67
N ALA A 256 -9.56 -20.31 24.48
CA ALA A 256 -9.49 -19.62 23.20
C ALA A 256 -8.68 -20.43 22.16
N GLU A 257 -7.60 -21.11 22.57
CA GLU A 257 -6.84 -22.00 21.69
C GLU A 257 -7.70 -23.20 21.25
N TRP A 258 -8.43 -23.84 22.17
CA TRP A 258 -9.38 -24.90 21.84
C TRP A 258 -10.43 -24.41 20.83
N GLY A 259 -10.99 -23.22 21.04
CA GLY A 259 -11.93 -22.58 20.12
C GLY A 259 -11.33 -22.33 18.73
N ASP A 260 -10.13 -21.75 18.65
CA ASP A 260 -9.40 -21.54 17.37
C ASP A 260 -9.25 -22.87 16.61
N LEU A 261 -8.70 -23.89 17.27
CA LEU A 261 -8.36 -25.17 16.63
C LEU A 261 -9.58 -25.96 16.19
N THR A 262 -10.69 -25.90 16.94
CA THR A 262 -11.90 -26.68 16.64
C THR A 262 -12.89 -25.94 15.76
N VAL A 263 -13.04 -24.62 15.90
CA VAL A 263 -14.03 -23.82 15.16
C VAL A 263 -13.43 -23.21 13.89
N GLY A 264 -12.15 -22.82 13.90
CA GLY A 264 -11.48 -22.19 12.76
C GLY A 264 -11.63 -22.96 11.44
N PRO A 265 -11.38 -24.28 11.40
CA PRO A 265 -11.59 -25.10 10.20
C PRO A 265 -13.04 -25.21 9.73
N ASN A 266 -14.02 -25.01 10.63
CA ASN A 266 -15.44 -25.01 10.28
C ASN A 266 -15.87 -23.70 9.60
N ILE A 267 -15.28 -22.57 10.01
CA ILE A 267 -15.51 -21.27 9.39
C ILE A 267 -14.70 -21.12 8.08
N ILE A 268 -13.43 -21.52 8.11
CA ILE A 268 -12.50 -21.50 6.95
C ILE A 268 -12.34 -22.92 6.38
N ASP A 269 -13.44 -23.41 5.83
CA ASP A 269 -13.58 -24.76 5.30
C ASP A 269 -12.93 -24.96 3.91
N ALA A 270 -13.09 -26.16 3.35
CA ALA A 270 -12.64 -26.49 2.00
C ALA A 270 -13.32 -25.62 0.91
N SER A 271 -14.55 -25.16 1.15
CA SER A 271 -15.29 -24.32 0.20
C SER A 271 -14.68 -22.91 0.12
N VAL A 272 -14.25 -22.32 1.25
CA VAL A 272 -13.51 -21.04 1.29
C VAL A 272 -12.22 -21.18 0.50
N ARG A 273 -11.45 -22.26 0.71
CA ARG A 273 -10.21 -22.52 -0.03
C ARG A 273 -10.46 -22.68 -1.54
N LYS A 274 -11.57 -23.30 -1.94
CA LYS A 274 -11.98 -23.40 -3.35
C LYS A 274 -12.25 -22.02 -3.95
N ARG A 275 -12.95 -21.12 -3.24
CA ARG A 275 -13.19 -19.74 -3.67
C ARG A 275 -11.90 -18.93 -3.79
N MET A 276 -10.98 -19.07 -2.84
CA MET A 276 -9.65 -18.44 -2.93
C MET A 276 -8.89 -18.91 -4.18
N LYS A 277 -8.86 -20.22 -4.46
CA LYS A 277 -8.22 -20.76 -5.68
C LYS A 277 -8.86 -20.22 -6.96
N GLN A 278 -10.19 -20.08 -7.00
CA GLN A 278 -10.89 -19.48 -8.14
C GLN A 278 -10.51 -18.01 -8.32
N GLN A 279 -10.38 -17.26 -7.21
CA GLN A 279 -9.98 -15.87 -7.26
C GLN A 279 -8.53 -15.71 -7.72
N LEU A 280 -7.61 -16.55 -7.26
CA LEU A 280 -6.23 -16.58 -7.76
C LEU A 280 -6.20 -16.78 -9.29
N LYS A 281 -6.94 -17.78 -9.80
CA LYS A 281 -7.06 -18.01 -11.26
C LYS A 281 -7.65 -16.80 -12.01
N ARG A 282 -8.57 -16.06 -11.39
CA ARG A 282 -9.15 -14.84 -11.99
C ARG A 282 -8.14 -13.69 -12.06
N ILE A 283 -7.25 -13.59 -11.08
CA ILE A 283 -6.15 -12.61 -11.05
C ILE A 283 -5.10 -13.01 -12.10
N GLU A 284 -4.63 -14.26 -12.08
CA GLU A 284 -3.62 -14.78 -13.02
C GLU A 284 -4.06 -14.68 -14.48
N SER A 285 -5.36 -14.89 -14.76
CA SER A 285 -5.89 -14.76 -16.11
C SER A 285 -6.11 -13.31 -16.57
N GLY A 286 -5.78 -12.30 -15.75
CA GLY A 286 -6.03 -10.88 -16.03
C GLY A 286 -7.50 -10.45 -15.98
N ARG A 287 -8.46 -11.35 -15.69
CA ARG A 287 -9.90 -11.03 -15.68
C ARG A 287 -10.24 -9.99 -14.61
N PHE A 288 -9.57 -10.05 -13.46
CA PHE A 288 -9.69 -9.00 -12.44
C PHE A 288 -9.23 -7.65 -12.99
N ALA A 289 -8.02 -7.59 -13.55
CA ALA A 289 -7.43 -6.36 -14.09
C ALA A 289 -8.30 -5.72 -15.18
N THR A 290 -8.78 -6.51 -16.15
CA THR A 290 -9.70 -6.03 -17.20
C THR A 290 -10.98 -5.44 -16.60
N SER A 291 -11.59 -6.13 -15.63
CA SER A 291 -12.80 -5.62 -14.99
C SER A 291 -12.56 -4.34 -14.19
N TRP A 292 -11.40 -4.21 -13.56
CA TRP A 292 -11.04 -3.03 -12.79
C TRP A 292 -10.76 -1.81 -13.69
N ILE A 293 -9.99 -2.00 -14.76
CA ILE A 293 -9.75 -0.95 -15.78
C ILE A 293 -11.07 -0.47 -16.39
N ALA A 294 -11.99 -1.39 -16.70
CA ALA A 294 -13.29 -1.04 -17.25
C ALA A 294 -14.16 -0.23 -16.27
N GLU A 295 -14.12 -0.57 -14.98
CA GLU A 295 -14.84 0.19 -13.94
C GLU A 295 -14.31 1.61 -13.79
N THR A 296 -12.99 1.79 -13.77
CA THR A 296 -12.39 3.14 -13.63
C THR A 296 -12.59 3.98 -14.89
N ALA A 297 -12.52 3.37 -16.08
CA ALA A 297 -12.81 4.06 -17.34
C ALA A 297 -14.26 4.60 -17.39
N LYS A 298 -15.21 3.94 -16.70
CA LYS A 298 -16.60 4.39 -16.56
C LYS A 298 -16.81 5.39 -15.40
N GLY A 299 -15.74 5.89 -14.81
CA GLY A 299 -15.76 6.85 -13.70
C GLY A 299 -15.99 6.25 -12.31
N GLY A 300 -15.86 4.93 -12.14
CA GLY A 300 -15.89 4.29 -10.82
C GLY A 300 -17.26 4.33 -10.12
N LYS A 301 -18.36 4.40 -10.87
CA LYS A 301 -19.71 4.57 -10.31
C LYS A 301 -20.14 3.38 -9.44
N ARG A 302 -19.80 2.15 -9.82
CA ARG A 302 -20.12 0.95 -9.04
C ARG A 302 -19.30 0.92 -7.76
N LEU A 303 -18.01 1.26 -7.84
CA LEU A 303 -17.17 1.38 -6.64
C LEU A 303 -17.72 2.44 -5.67
N ALA A 304 -18.15 3.60 -6.18
CA ALA A 304 -18.75 4.65 -5.35
C ALA A 304 -20.07 4.19 -4.70
N ALA A 305 -20.91 3.43 -5.42
CA ALA A 305 -22.13 2.85 -4.87
C ALA A 305 -21.83 1.83 -3.77
N MET A 306 -20.86 0.94 -3.99
CA MET A 306 -20.40 -0.03 -2.99
C MET A 306 -19.88 0.69 -1.73
N ARG A 307 -19.03 1.71 -1.87
CA ARG A 307 -18.55 2.52 -0.73
C ARG A 307 -19.68 3.16 0.07
N ARG A 308 -20.68 3.75 -0.61
CA ARG A 308 -21.86 4.34 0.06
C ARG A 308 -22.69 3.30 0.81
N LYS A 309 -22.77 2.06 0.32
CA LYS A 309 -23.44 0.96 1.00
C LYS A 309 -22.66 0.54 2.23
N GLU A 310 -21.36 0.30 2.07
CA GLU A 310 -20.48 -0.16 3.15
C GLU A 310 -20.38 0.87 4.30
N ALA A 311 -20.32 2.17 3.99
CA ALA A 311 -20.31 3.23 4.99
C ALA A 311 -21.59 3.30 5.86
N LYS A 312 -22.67 2.63 5.45
CA LYS A 312 -23.94 2.57 6.21
C LYS A 312 -24.03 1.34 7.12
N HIS A 313 -23.05 0.45 7.08
CA HIS A 313 -23.05 -0.74 7.93
C HIS A 313 -23.08 -0.33 9.42
N PRO A 314 -23.91 -0.95 10.28
CA PRO A 314 -24.04 -0.52 11.68
C PRO A 314 -22.70 -0.49 12.45
N ILE A 315 -21.79 -1.41 12.13
CA ILE A 315 -20.43 -1.47 12.70
C ILE A 315 -19.66 -0.14 12.57
N GLU A 316 -19.86 0.63 11.49
CA GLU A 316 -19.14 1.89 11.26
C GLU A 316 -19.62 2.98 12.23
N ARG A 317 -20.93 3.06 12.45
CA ARG A 317 -21.53 4.01 13.40
C ARG A 317 -21.14 3.65 14.83
N THR A 318 -21.25 2.38 15.20
CA THR A 318 -20.85 1.89 16.53
C THR A 318 -19.37 2.14 16.78
N GLY A 319 -18.52 1.75 15.82
CA GLY A 319 -17.08 1.92 15.92
C GLY A 319 -16.62 3.37 16.00
N THR A 320 -17.28 4.28 15.29
CA THR A 320 -16.96 5.72 15.38
C THR A 320 -17.16 6.23 16.81
N ARG A 321 -18.32 5.94 17.41
CA ARG A 321 -18.62 6.34 18.80
C ARG A 321 -17.63 5.75 19.79
N LEU A 322 -17.33 4.45 19.67
CA LEU A 322 -16.40 3.78 20.59
C LEU A 322 -14.97 4.31 20.47
N ARG A 323 -14.46 4.52 19.25
CA ARG A 323 -13.11 5.07 19.05
C ARG A 323 -12.99 6.49 19.59
N GLU A 324 -14.04 7.31 19.48
CA GLU A 324 -14.07 8.66 20.06
C GLU A 324 -14.08 8.61 21.60
N ALA A 325 -14.91 7.74 22.19
CA ALA A 325 -15.00 7.60 23.65
C ALA A 325 -13.68 7.10 24.28
N LEU A 326 -13.07 6.06 23.69
CA LEU A 326 -11.82 5.48 24.19
C LEU A 326 -10.62 6.43 24.06
N GLN A 327 -10.64 7.32 23.07
CA GLN A 327 -9.62 8.38 22.94
C GLN A 327 -9.86 9.55 23.92
N GLY A 328 -11.07 9.73 24.42
CA GLY A 328 -11.42 10.78 25.40
C GLY A 328 -10.99 10.48 26.84
N GLY A 329 -10.61 9.23 27.15
CA GLY A 329 -10.15 8.80 28.48
C GLY A 329 -8.65 8.95 28.74
N THR A 330 -7.85 9.25 27.71
CA THR A 330 -6.46 9.70 27.89
C THR A 330 -6.45 11.23 27.81
N ALA A 331 -5.92 11.86 28.84
CA ALA A 331 -5.98 13.30 29.11
C ALA A 331 -5.84 14.17 27.85
N ALA A 332 -6.70 15.19 27.78
CA ALA A 332 -6.64 16.27 26.80
C ALA A 332 -5.21 16.83 26.65
N SER A 333 -4.57 16.55 25.52
CA SER A 333 -3.42 17.34 25.08
C SER A 333 -3.92 18.74 24.64
N PRO A 334 -3.21 19.84 24.95
CA PRO A 334 -3.74 21.22 24.80
C PRO A 334 -4.01 21.68 23.36
N ALA A 335 -3.82 20.82 22.35
CA ALA A 335 -3.86 21.20 20.94
C ALA A 335 -5.28 21.46 20.36
N LYS A 336 -6.36 21.27 21.13
CA LYS A 336 -7.74 21.43 20.64
C LYS A 336 -8.40 22.79 20.91
N LYS A 337 -7.70 23.79 21.46
CA LYS A 337 -8.29 25.15 21.64
C LYS A 337 -8.10 26.10 20.45
N THR A 338 -7.39 25.73 19.38
CA THR A 338 -7.23 26.60 18.19
C THR A 338 -8.09 26.21 16.98
N ALA A 339 -8.88 25.13 17.05
CA ALA A 339 -9.65 24.62 15.90
C ALA A 339 -11.12 25.13 15.82
N LYS A 340 -11.47 26.23 16.50
CA LYS A 340 -12.79 26.89 16.35
C LYS A 340 -12.82 28.07 15.37
N ALA A 341 -11.75 28.28 14.60
CA ALA A 341 -11.77 29.21 13.47
C ALA A 341 -11.34 28.50 12.18
N GLY A 342 -12.33 28.07 11.40
CA GLY A 342 -12.23 27.85 9.95
C GLY A 342 -11.34 26.71 9.45
N VAL A 343 -11.99 25.65 8.96
CA VAL A 343 -11.80 25.05 7.61
C VAL A 343 -12.46 23.67 7.64
N LYS A 344 -13.52 23.50 6.84
CA LYS A 344 -14.17 22.22 6.57
C LYS A 344 -13.20 21.27 5.88
N THR A 345 -12.78 20.22 6.56
CA THR A 345 -12.03 19.10 5.97
C THR A 345 -13.01 18.05 5.47
N SER A 346 -13.38 18.14 4.19
CA SER A 346 -13.93 16.99 3.46
C SER A 346 -12.79 16.38 2.62
N LEU A 347 -12.32 15.19 3.00
CA LEU A 347 -11.71 14.17 2.15
C LEU A 347 -11.11 13.08 3.04
N LEU A 348 -11.86 11.98 3.18
CA LEU A 348 -11.32 10.62 3.20
C LEU A 348 -12.05 9.82 2.11
#